data_AF-A0A1W9VUS0-F1
#
_entry.id   AF-A0A1W9VUS0-F1
#
_cell.length_a   1.000
_cell.length_b   1.000
_cell.length_c   1.000
_cell.angle_alpha   90.00
_cell.angle_beta   90.00
_cell.angle_gamma   90.00
#
_symmetry.space_group_name_H-M   'P 1'
#
loop_
_entity.id
_entity.type
_entity.pdbx_description
1 polymer ?
#
loop_
_entity_poly.entity_id
_entity_poly.type
_entity_poly.pdbx_seq_one_letter_code
_entity_poly.pdbx_strand_id
1 'polypeptide(L)'
;MPFKKNDPNINRNGRPKKEKTLTGMIAKELEKKDVSTSTGSMITRKEAIAKVVTNMAVKGDFRALRMVFEYIDGKPDQRKEIDLSGGLNIPNVTVVTTDEEEDLNE
;
A
#
# COMPACT_ATOMS: atom_id res chain seq x y z
N MET A 1 15.78 -8.05 -27.83
CA MET A 1 17.08 -8.53 -27.31
C MET A 1 16.83 -9.58 -26.24
N PRO A 2 17.46 -10.76 -26.27
CA PRO A 2 17.32 -11.74 -25.20
C PRO A 2 18.15 -11.34 -23.96
N PHE A 3 17.68 -11.72 -22.76
CA PHE A 3 18.42 -11.53 -21.52
C PHE A 3 19.77 -12.26 -21.59
N LYS A 4 20.88 -11.55 -21.37
CA LYS A 4 22.22 -12.14 -21.35
C LYS A 4 22.37 -13.01 -20.10
N LYS A 5 22.75 -14.28 -20.28
CA LYS A 5 23.09 -15.18 -19.17
C LYS A 5 24.22 -14.53 -18.35
N ASN A 6 23.99 -14.32 -17.05
CA ASN A 6 24.86 -13.61 -16.10
C ASN A 6 24.91 -12.08 -16.19
N ASP A 7 23.91 -11.41 -16.78
CA ASP A 7 23.84 -9.95 -16.74
C ASP A 7 23.97 -9.41 -15.30
N PRO A 8 24.94 -8.50 -15.04
CA PRO A 8 25.19 -7.95 -13.71
C PRO A 8 24.01 -7.10 -13.18
N ASN A 9 23.12 -6.61 -14.06
CA ASN A 9 21.95 -5.82 -13.68
C ASN A 9 20.74 -6.68 -13.28
N ILE A 10 20.85 -8.01 -13.34
CA ILE A 10 19.81 -8.91 -12.83
C ILE A 10 19.85 -8.88 -11.30
N ASN A 11 18.73 -8.49 -10.68
CA ASN A 11 18.50 -8.74 -9.27
C ASN A 11 18.31 -10.24 -9.01
N ARG A 12 19.43 -10.97 -8.86
CA ARG A 12 19.46 -12.43 -8.67
C ARG A 12 18.79 -12.88 -7.37
N ASN A 13 18.76 -12.00 -6.38
CA ASN A 13 18.10 -12.26 -5.10
C ASN A 13 16.59 -11.97 -5.14
N GLY A 14 16.09 -11.45 -6.29
CA GLY A 14 14.69 -11.13 -6.49
C GLY A 14 14.16 -10.10 -5.49
N ARG A 15 12.84 -10.06 -5.36
CA ARG A 15 12.18 -9.28 -4.31
C ARG A 15 12.57 -9.88 -2.95
N PRO A 16 12.94 -9.08 -1.94
CA PRO A 16 13.17 -9.57 -0.59
C PRO A 16 12.02 -10.46 -0.13
N LYS A 17 12.36 -11.62 0.45
CA LYS A 17 11.35 -12.56 0.98
C LYS A 17 10.44 -11.81 1.94
N LYS A 18 9.12 -12.02 1.84
CA LYS A 18 8.10 -11.29 2.63
C LYS A 18 8.43 -11.23 4.13
N GLU A 19 8.98 -12.31 4.67
CA GLU A 19 9.36 -12.43 6.08
C GLU A 19 10.47 -11.47 6.56
N LYS A 20 11.28 -10.94 5.64
CA LYS A 20 12.35 -9.97 5.94
C LYS A 20 11.89 -8.52 5.78
N THR A 21 10.66 -8.29 5.34
CA THR A 21 10.10 -6.94 5.23
C THR A 21 9.47 -6.52 6.56
N LEU A 22 9.46 -5.22 6.85
CA LEU A 22 8.77 -4.68 8.02
C LEU A 22 7.31 -5.14 8.09
N THR A 23 6.62 -5.17 6.95
CA THR A 23 5.25 -5.70 6.85
C THR A 23 5.16 -7.17 7.26
N GLY A 24 6.13 -8.00 6.87
CA GLY A 24 6.18 -9.40 7.28
C GLY A 24 6.47 -9.59 8.77
N MET A 25 7.33 -8.74 9.34
CA MET A 25 7.61 -8.76 10.79
C MET A 25 6.38 -8.35 11.60
N ILE A 26 5.69 -7.28 11.20
CA ILE A 26 4.45 -6.83 11.83
C ILE A 26 3.36 -7.90 11.70
N ALA A 27 3.21 -8.52 10.53
CA ALA A 27 2.25 -9.60 10.34
C ALA A 27 2.53 -10.78 11.28
N LYS A 28 3.80 -11.22 11.40
CA LYS A 28 4.20 -12.28 12.33
C LYS A 28 3.88 -11.92 13.79
N GLU A 29 4.11 -10.66 14.17
CA GLU A 29 3.81 -10.18 15.52
C GLU A 29 2.30 -10.18 15.81
N LEU A 30 1.49 -9.81 14.82
CA LEU A 30 0.03 -9.74 14.94
C LEU A 30 -0.64 -11.11 15.02
N GLU A 31 -0.04 -12.15 14.44
CA GLU A 31 -0.55 -13.54 14.47
C GLU A 31 -0.21 -14.28 15.78
N LYS A 32 0.57 -13.68 16.69
CA LYS A 32 0.86 -14.28 18.01
C LYS A 32 -0.42 -14.38 18.86
N LYS A 33 -0.68 -15.56 19.42
CA LYS A 33 -1.80 -15.87 20.32
C LYS A 33 -1.41 -15.71 21.79
N ASP A 34 -1.19 -14.47 22.22
CA ASP A 34 -0.70 -14.14 23.57
C ASP A 34 -1.60 -13.15 24.33
N VAL A 35 -2.75 -12.78 23.77
CA VAL A 35 -3.70 -11.88 24.43
C VAL A 35 -4.80 -12.69 25.11
N SER A 36 -4.91 -12.55 26.43
CA SER A 36 -5.95 -13.20 27.22
C SER A 36 -7.26 -12.42 27.18
N THR A 37 -8.37 -13.14 27.04
CA THR A 37 -9.73 -12.59 27.15
C THR A 37 -10.28 -12.79 28.56
N SER A 38 -11.33 -12.04 28.91
CA SER A 38 -12.01 -12.16 30.21
C SER A 38 -12.59 -13.56 30.47
N THR A 39 -12.81 -14.37 29.43
CA THR A 39 -13.27 -15.76 29.52
C THR A 39 -12.10 -16.76 29.63
N GLY A 40 -10.86 -16.29 29.72
CA GLY A 40 -9.65 -17.12 29.81
C GLY A 40 -9.14 -17.66 28.47
N SER A 41 -9.78 -17.36 27.35
CA SER A 41 -9.33 -17.79 26.02
C SER A 41 -8.20 -16.90 25.51
N MET A 42 -7.22 -17.49 24.83
CA MET A 42 -6.12 -16.76 24.19
C MET A 42 -6.47 -16.43 22.74
N ILE A 43 -6.40 -15.15 22.38
CA ILE A 43 -6.64 -14.64 21.03
C ILE A 43 -5.36 -14.05 20.44
N THR A 44 -5.36 -13.90 19.12
CA THR A 44 -4.29 -13.20 18.42
C THR A 44 -4.32 -11.70 18.73
N ARG A 45 -3.16 -11.03 18.66
CA ARG A 45 -3.11 -9.56 18.76
C ARG A 45 -3.93 -8.88 17.68
N LYS A 46 -3.97 -9.47 16.48
CA LYS A 46 -4.81 -9.01 15.36
C LYS A 46 -6.30 -9.01 15.73
N GLU A 47 -6.79 -10.09 16.32
CA GLU A 47 -8.17 -10.20 16.80
C GLU A 47 -8.46 -9.20 17.93
N ALA A 48 -7.50 -9.00 18.84
CA ALA A 48 -7.65 -8.02 19.91
C ALA A 48 -7.82 -6.59 19.37
N ILE A 49 -6.98 -6.20 18.39
CA ILE A 49 -7.08 -4.89 17.73
C ILE A 49 -8.42 -4.77 17.00
N ALA A 50 -8.84 -5.80 16.26
CA ALA A 50 -10.11 -5.80 15.57
C ALA A 50 -11.28 -5.53 16.54
N LYS A 51 -11.30 -6.21 17.70
CA LYS A 51 -12.32 -6.00 18.75
C LYS A 51 -12.29 -4.60 19.35
N VAL A 52 -11.10 -4.02 19.55
CA VAL A 52 -10.99 -2.65 20.07
C VAL A 52 -11.53 -1.64 19.07
N VAL A 53 -11.14 -1.76 17.80
CA VAL A 53 -11.58 -0.84 16.74
C VAL A 53 -13.09 -0.91 16.54
N THR A 54 -13.68 -2.12 16.51
CA THR A 54 -15.13 -2.26 16.41
C THR A 54 -15.85 -1.71 17.63
N ASN A 55 -15.35 -1.95 18.85
CA ASN A 55 -15.93 -1.37 20.06
C ASN A 55 -15.85 0.17 20.08
N MET A 56 -14.75 0.75 19.59
CA MET A 56 -14.63 2.21 19.45
C MET A 56 -15.63 2.76 18.42
N ALA A 57 -15.80 2.07 17.29
CA ALA A 57 -16.78 2.44 16.28
C ALA A 57 -18.21 2.40 16.82
N VAL A 58 -18.58 1.34 17.56
CA VAL A 58 -19.90 1.20 18.22
C VAL A 58 -20.14 2.32 19.24
N LYS A 59 -19.09 2.78 19.92
CA LYS A 59 -19.15 3.92 20.86
C LYS A 59 -19.24 5.28 20.17
N GLY A 60 -19.22 5.34 18.84
CA GLY A 60 -19.36 6.57 18.07
C GLY A 60 -18.04 7.28 17.74
N ASP A 61 -16.88 6.63 17.88
CA ASP A 61 -15.64 7.19 17.37
C ASP A 61 -15.68 7.22 15.83
N PHE A 62 -15.74 8.42 15.28
CA PHE A 62 -15.89 8.66 13.85
C PHE A 62 -14.70 8.14 13.02
N ARG A 63 -13.48 8.14 13.58
CA ARG A 63 -12.29 7.62 12.90
C ARG A 63 -12.33 6.11 12.84
N ALA A 64 -12.76 5.46 13.92
CA ALA A 64 -12.95 4.01 13.96
C ALA A 64 -14.07 3.57 13.01
N LEU A 65 -15.20 4.30 12.99
CA LEU A 65 -16.30 4.06 12.03
C LEU A 65 -15.82 4.14 10.59
N ARG A 66 -15.13 5.23 10.22
CA ARG A 66 -14.56 5.40 8.89
C ARG A 66 -13.61 4.26 8.53
N MET A 67 -12.74 3.86 9.45
CA MET A 67 -11.83 2.74 9.22
C MET A 67 -12.60 1.44 8.96
N VAL A 68 -13.63 1.13 9.76
CA VAL A 68 -14.46 -0.06 9.55
C VAL A 68 -15.14 -0.04 8.18
N PHE A 69 -15.76 1.08 7.79
CA PHE A 69 -16.39 1.22 6.48
C PHE A 69 -15.39 1.07 5.33
N GLU A 70 -14.21 1.72 5.40
CA GLU A 70 -13.18 1.63 4.37
C GLU A 70 -12.64 0.19 4.18
N TYR A 71 -12.73 -0.66 5.19
CA TYR A 71 -12.31 -2.06 5.13
C TYR A 71 -13.44 -3.04 4.73
N ILE A 72 -14.70 -2.73 5.04
CA ILE A 72 -15.87 -3.58 4.69
C ILE A 72 -16.35 -3.26 3.27
N ASP A 73 -16.65 -1.99 3.00
CA ASP A 73 -17.23 -1.53 1.74
C ASP A 73 -16.15 -1.12 0.72
N GLY A 74 -14.90 -1.07 1.17
CA GLY A 74 -13.75 -0.62 0.39
C GLY A 74 -13.53 0.89 0.50
N LYS A 75 -12.36 1.34 0.04
CA LYS A 75 -12.09 2.77 -0.03
C LYS A 75 -12.85 3.37 -1.21
N PRO A 76 -13.51 4.53 -1.03
CA PRO A 76 -14.07 5.27 -2.16
C PRO A 76 -12.96 5.61 -3.16
N ASP A 77 -13.31 5.61 -4.45
CA ASP A 77 -12.38 5.92 -5.54
C ASP A 77 -11.68 7.26 -5.29
N GLN A 78 -10.38 7.19 -5.01
CA GLN A 78 -9.54 8.38 -4.88
C GLN A 78 -9.14 8.85 -6.27
N ARG A 79 -10.07 9.48 -6.99
CA ARG A 79 -9.73 10.23 -8.21
C ARG A 79 -8.85 11.41 -7.80
N LYS A 80 -7.56 11.31 -8.09
CA LYS A 80 -6.66 12.46 -8.04
C LYS A 80 -6.69 13.11 -9.41
N GLU A 81 -7.31 14.27 -9.50
CA GLU A 81 -7.04 15.18 -10.62
C GLU A 81 -5.58 15.61 -10.48
N ILE A 82 -4.73 15.09 -11.37
CA ILE A 82 -3.36 15.56 -11.50
C ILE A 82 -3.46 16.81 -12.35
N ASP A 83 -3.52 17.97 -11.69
CA ASP A 83 -3.39 19.25 -12.37
C ASP A 83 -1.93 19.40 -12.84
N LEU A 84 -1.69 19.14 -14.13
CA LEU A 84 -0.39 19.25 -14.79
C LEU A 84 0.00 20.72 -15.08
N SER A 85 -0.79 21.70 -14.66
CA SER A 85 -0.52 23.13 -14.89
C SER A 85 0.59 23.72 -14.01
N GLY A 86 1.17 22.94 -13.09
CA GLY A 86 2.32 23.33 -12.29
C GLY A 86 3.58 22.58 -12.72
N GLY A 87 4.36 23.15 -13.64
CA GLY A 87 5.63 22.57 -14.08
C GLY A 87 6.53 22.19 -12.90
N LEU A 88 6.86 20.90 -12.79
CA LEU A 88 7.86 20.42 -11.85
C LEU A 88 9.24 20.88 -12.32
N ASN A 89 9.80 21.89 -11.65
CA ASN A 89 11.19 22.28 -11.83
C ASN A 89 12.09 21.28 -11.09
N ILE A 90 12.41 20.16 -11.75
CA ILE A 90 13.40 19.20 -11.27
C ILE A 90 14.75 19.63 -11.88
N PRO A 91 15.75 20.08 -11.09
CA PRO A 91 17.05 20.40 -11.65
C PRO A 91 17.67 19.12 -12.24
N ASN A 92 17.93 19.14 -13.56
CA ASN A 92 18.61 18.13 -14.39
C ASN A 92 17.79 17.02 -15.08
N VAL A 93 16.50 17.20 -15.37
CA VAL A 93 15.80 16.27 -16.28
C VAL A 93 15.17 17.02 -17.44
N THR A 94 15.81 16.95 -18.60
CA THR A 94 15.24 17.42 -19.88
C THR A 94 14.35 16.31 -20.44
N VAL A 95 13.03 16.46 -20.32
CA VAL A 95 12.09 15.62 -21.05
C VAL A 95 11.84 16.30 -22.40
N VAL A 96 12.37 15.72 -23.47
CA VAL A 96 12.03 16.12 -24.84
C VAL A 96 10.88 15.23 -25.29
N THR A 97 9.69 15.81 -25.42
CA THR A 97 8.59 15.20 -26.18
C THR A 97 8.69 15.73 -27.61
N THR A 98 9.12 14.87 -28.54
CA THR A 98 8.95 15.11 -29.97
C THR A 98 7.53 14.71 -30.33
N ASP A 99 6.63 15.68 -30.33
CA ASP A 99 5.35 15.56 -31.02
C ASP A 99 5.55 16.17 -32.41
N GLU A 100 6.04 15.37 -33.35
CA GLU A 100 5.91 15.63 -34.79
C GLU A 100 4.66 14.89 -35.26
N GLU A 101 3.51 15.54 -35.16
CA GLU A 101 2.35 15.19 -35.99
C GLU A 101 2.60 15.82 -37.36
N GLU A 102 3.02 15.01 -38.34
CA GLU A 102 2.93 15.37 -39.76
C GLU A 102 1.45 15.44 -40.14
N ASP A 103 0.89 16.65 -40.13
CA ASP A 103 -0.37 16.95 -40.78
C ASP A 103 -0.19 16.80 -42.30
N LEU A 104 -0.70 15.67 -42.81
CA LEU A 104 -1.02 15.45 -44.21
C LEU A 104 -2.18 16.35 -44.65
N ASN A 105 -1.97 17.00 -45.80
CA ASN A 105 -2.95 17.58 -46.76
C ASN A 105 -3.11 19.11 -46.73
N GLU A 106 -2.54 19.76 -47.74
CA GLU A 106 -3.30 20.51 -48.76
C GLU A 106 -2.51 20.62 -50.08
#